data_AF-A0A7W9DGJ1-F1
#
_entry.id   AF-A0A7W9DGJ1-F1
#
_cell.length_a   1.000
_cell.length_b   1.000
_cell.length_c   1.000
_cell.angle_alpha   90.00
_cell.angle_beta   90.00
_cell.angle_gamma   90.00
#
_symmetry.space_group_name_H-M   'P 1'
#
loop_
_entity.id
_entity.type
_entity.pdbx_description
1 polymer ?
#
loop_
_entity_poly.entity_id
_entity_poly.type
_entity_poly.pdbx_seq_one_letter_code
_entity_poly.pdbx_strand_id
1 'polypeptide(L)'
;MLTATYTLVSLSVEQASIRVSLLAFQKYMHAQLGQQMQHQNQVTLAQWQYAADWLNRLYQSGYWRKVELYLIPAIRQATPHADGLIAELNHLQHAALESVNLVQQSAGLAVDTSQQQIEAQIDTLCASIDAFCLTLLARLEKEERELFALARKVIVGEAWFSIAYQFLAHDARAEEDRRSKAQVLPFVAPKPVLPEVGTGSACRARA
;
A
#
# COMPACT_ATOMS: atom_id res chain seq x y z
N MET A 1 14.44 -27.73 -7.15
CA MET A 1 14.52 -27.22 -5.76
C MET A 1 14.93 -25.75 -5.69
N LEU A 2 15.89 -25.27 -6.49
CA LEU A 2 16.33 -23.86 -6.47
C LEU A 2 15.22 -22.85 -6.82
N THR A 3 14.40 -23.09 -7.85
CA THR A 3 13.32 -22.19 -8.25
C THR A 3 12.32 -21.93 -7.12
N ALA A 4 11.97 -22.98 -6.36
CA ALA A 4 11.11 -22.86 -5.18
C ALA A 4 11.76 -21.95 -4.12
N THR A 5 13.05 -22.14 -3.84
CA THR A 5 13.80 -21.31 -2.90
C THR A 5 13.80 -19.84 -3.33
N TYR A 6 14.18 -19.54 -4.57
CA TYR A 6 14.22 -18.16 -5.07
C TYR A 6 12.84 -17.50 -5.07
N THR A 7 11.80 -18.23 -5.47
CA THR A 7 10.41 -17.73 -5.48
C THR A 7 9.96 -17.36 -4.06
N LEU A 8 10.16 -18.26 -3.09
CA LEU A 8 9.79 -18.01 -1.71
C LEU A 8 10.63 -16.90 -1.07
N VAL A 9 11.94 -16.85 -1.34
CA VAL A 9 12.81 -15.76 -0.87
C VAL A 9 12.35 -14.41 -1.43
N SER A 10 11.98 -14.34 -2.71
CA SER A 10 11.43 -13.11 -3.31
C SER A 10 10.19 -12.65 -2.58
N LEU A 11 9.25 -13.56 -2.28
CA LEU A 11 8.06 -13.24 -1.49
C LEU A 11 8.40 -12.77 -0.08
N SER A 12 9.32 -13.44 0.60
CA SER A 12 9.75 -13.05 1.95
C SER A 12 10.38 -11.64 1.96
N VAL A 13 11.12 -11.26 0.92
CA VAL A 13 11.68 -9.90 0.79
C VAL A 13 10.58 -8.86 0.60
N GLU A 14 9.62 -9.11 -0.29
CA GLU A 14 8.46 -8.23 -0.49
C GLU A 14 7.64 -8.09 0.80
N GLN A 15 7.39 -9.21 1.48
CA GLN A 15 6.70 -9.28 2.76
C GLN A 15 7.44 -8.50 3.86
N ALA A 16 8.77 -8.62 3.94
CA ALA A 16 9.58 -7.87 4.90
C ALA A 16 9.47 -6.36 4.67
N SER A 17 9.44 -5.92 3.41
CA SER A 17 9.20 -4.51 3.06
C SER A 17 7.82 -4.03 3.53
N ILE A 18 6.78 -4.84 3.33
CA ILE A 18 5.41 -4.54 3.82
C ILE A 18 5.38 -4.47 5.34
N ARG A 19 6.01 -5.42 6.04
CA ARG A 19 6.09 -5.47 7.50
C ARG A 19 6.76 -4.22 8.06
N VAL A 20 7.89 -3.79 7.48
CA VAL A 20 8.57 -2.54 7.86
C VAL A 20 7.66 -1.33 7.63
N SER A 21 6.98 -1.28 6.48
CA SER A 21 6.07 -0.19 6.13
C SER A 21 4.89 -0.08 7.10
N LEU A 22 4.28 -1.22 7.49
CA LEU A 22 3.22 -1.30 8.50
C LEU A 22 3.68 -0.76 9.85
N LEU A 23 4.83 -1.22 10.34
CA LEU A 23 5.37 -0.77 11.63
C LEU A 23 5.74 0.71 11.61
N ALA A 24 6.28 1.21 10.49
CA ALA A 24 6.59 2.62 10.33
C ALA A 24 5.31 3.48 10.30
N PHE A 25 4.28 3.02 9.60
CA PHE A 25 2.98 3.69 9.55
C PHE A 25 2.32 3.73 10.93
N GLN A 26 2.29 2.62 11.66
CA GLN A 26 1.75 2.55 13.01
C GLN A 26 2.45 3.57 13.93
N LYS A 27 3.79 3.57 13.94
CA LYS A 27 4.58 4.55 14.72
C LYS A 27 4.30 6.00 14.31
N TYR A 28 4.19 6.27 13.01
CA TYR A 28 3.88 7.60 12.49
C TYR A 28 2.51 8.07 12.99
N MET A 29 1.49 7.21 12.89
CA MET A 29 0.14 7.55 13.36
C MET A 29 0.11 7.79 14.86
N HIS A 30 0.76 6.95 15.68
CA HIS A 30 0.85 7.19 17.12
C HIS A 30 1.59 8.48 17.47
N ALA A 31 2.71 8.77 16.80
CA ALA A 31 3.49 9.98 17.06
C ALA A 31 2.72 11.25 16.67
N GLN A 32 2.09 11.26 15.49
CA GLN A 32 1.35 12.42 14.99
C GLN A 32 0.06 12.64 15.78
N LEU A 33 -0.74 11.59 15.95
CA LEU A 33 -2.01 11.68 16.68
C LEU A 33 -1.76 11.99 18.16
N GLY A 34 -0.75 11.36 18.79
CA GLY A 34 -0.40 11.62 20.19
C GLY A 34 0.11 13.04 20.44
N GLN A 35 0.97 13.58 19.57
CA GLN A 35 1.44 14.96 19.71
C GLN A 35 0.34 15.99 19.48
N GLN A 36 -0.57 15.72 18.53
CA GLN A 36 -1.61 16.67 18.14
C GLN A 36 -2.82 16.64 19.11
N MET A 37 -3.12 15.48 19.71
CA MET A 37 -4.03 15.37 20.86
C MET A 37 -3.57 16.28 22.01
N GLN A 38 -2.27 16.29 22.32
CA GLN A 38 -1.73 17.14 23.39
C GLN A 38 -1.77 18.64 23.12
N HIS A 39 -1.67 19.07 21.85
CA HIS A 39 -1.48 20.49 21.52
C HIS A 39 -2.72 21.20 21.00
N GLN A 40 -3.60 20.52 20.24
CA GLN A 40 -4.68 21.20 19.51
C GLN A 40 -6.03 20.48 19.57
N ASN A 41 -6.11 19.28 20.15
CA ASN A 41 -7.32 18.46 20.27
C ASN A 41 -8.11 18.31 18.93
N GLN A 42 -7.40 18.29 17.81
CA GLN A 42 -7.96 18.22 16.46
C GLN A 42 -7.04 17.41 15.56
N VAL A 43 -7.57 16.37 14.91
CA VAL A 43 -6.89 15.68 13.81
C VAL A 43 -7.30 16.34 12.50
N THR A 44 -6.33 16.68 11.67
CA THR A 44 -6.60 17.38 10.42
C THR A 44 -7.12 16.40 9.37
N LEU A 45 -8.09 16.82 8.55
CA LEU A 45 -8.58 16.04 7.39
C LEU A 45 -7.43 15.51 6.50
N ALA A 46 -6.34 16.27 6.37
CA ALA A 46 -5.15 15.84 5.63
C ALA A 46 -4.50 14.56 6.18
N GLN A 47 -4.49 14.37 7.51
CA GLN A 47 -3.92 13.17 8.15
C GLN A 47 -4.82 11.95 7.96
N TRP A 48 -6.13 12.16 8.02
CA TRP A 48 -7.13 11.16 7.67
C TRP A 48 -6.97 10.68 6.24
N GLN A 49 -6.86 11.62 5.31
CA GLN A 49 -6.72 11.33 3.90
C GLN A 49 -5.38 10.65 3.60
N TYR A 50 -4.31 11.08 4.28
CA TYR A 50 -3.02 10.40 4.23
C TYR A 50 -3.11 8.93 4.69
N ALA A 51 -3.78 8.67 5.81
CA ALA A 51 -3.97 7.31 6.32
C ALA A 51 -4.77 6.45 5.32
N ALA A 52 -5.89 6.96 4.81
CA ALA A 52 -6.70 6.26 3.82
C ALA A 52 -5.93 5.96 2.52
N ASP A 53 -5.18 6.93 2.00
CA ASP A 53 -4.36 6.77 0.81
C ASP A 53 -3.22 5.78 1.03
N TRP A 54 -2.59 5.81 2.21
CA TRP A 54 -1.55 4.87 2.58
C TRP A 54 -2.08 3.43 2.63
N LEU A 55 -3.24 3.21 3.27
CA LEU A 55 -3.91 1.91 3.32
C LEU A 55 -4.25 1.38 1.93
N ASN A 56 -4.78 2.25 1.06
CA ASN A 56 -5.08 1.88 -0.31
C ASN A 56 -3.80 1.47 -1.07
N ARG A 57 -2.73 2.27 -0.97
CA ARG A 57 -1.42 1.94 -1.58
C ARG A 57 -0.85 0.62 -1.07
N LEU A 58 -0.99 0.33 0.22
CA LEU A 58 -0.53 -0.94 0.80
C LEU A 58 -1.25 -2.14 0.18
N TYR A 59 -2.57 -2.07 0.03
CA TYR A 59 -3.35 -3.16 -0.57
C TYR A 59 -3.12 -3.33 -2.07
N GLN A 60 -2.77 -2.24 -2.77
CA GLN A 60 -2.38 -2.32 -4.18
C GLN A 60 -0.96 -2.88 -4.38
N SER A 61 -0.24 -3.25 -3.31
CA SER A 61 1.04 -3.92 -3.40
C SER A 61 0.92 -5.22 -4.20
N GLY A 62 1.84 -5.42 -5.16
CA GLY A 62 1.88 -6.61 -6.01
C GLY A 62 2.03 -7.91 -5.24
N TYR A 63 2.60 -7.86 -4.03
CA TYR A 63 2.76 -9.01 -3.13
C TYR A 63 1.45 -9.75 -2.88
N TRP A 64 0.38 -9.03 -2.48
CA TRP A 64 -0.91 -9.65 -2.17
C TRP A 64 -1.47 -10.38 -3.38
N ARG A 65 -1.38 -9.76 -4.56
CA ARG A 65 -1.81 -10.39 -5.82
C ARG A 65 -0.99 -11.63 -6.15
N LYS A 66 0.33 -11.62 -5.91
CA LYS A 66 1.16 -12.80 -6.17
C LYS A 66 0.75 -13.99 -5.31
N VAL A 67 0.49 -13.76 -4.03
CA VAL A 67 0.04 -14.80 -3.10
C VAL A 67 -1.33 -15.33 -3.50
N GLU A 68 -2.30 -14.44 -3.74
CA GLU A 68 -3.69 -14.80 -4.06
C GLU A 68 -3.87 -15.44 -5.45
N LEU A 69 -3.18 -14.92 -6.48
CA LEU A 69 -3.41 -15.34 -7.86
C LEU A 69 -2.59 -16.56 -8.28
N TYR A 70 -1.45 -16.81 -7.63
CA TYR A 70 -0.51 -17.82 -8.11
C TYR A 70 -0.14 -18.84 -7.02
N LEU A 71 0.18 -18.38 -5.80
CA LEU A 71 0.63 -19.30 -4.74
C LEU A 71 -0.53 -20.12 -4.16
N ILE A 72 -1.59 -19.46 -3.69
CA ILE A 72 -2.75 -20.14 -3.08
C ILE A 72 -3.42 -21.13 -4.07
N PRO A 73 -3.66 -20.79 -5.34
CA PRO A 73 -4.22 -21.72 -6.30
C PRO A 73 -3.33 -22.93 -6.55
N ALA A 74 -2.00 -22.75 -6.63
CA ALA A 74 -1.07 -23.86 -6.79
C ALA A 74 -1.08 -24.80 -5.57
N ILE A 75 -1.18 -24.25 -4.35
CA ILE A 75 -1.31 -25.06 -3.13
C ILE A 75 -2.62 -25.86 -3.14
N ARG A 76 -3.76 -25.23 -3.47
CA ARG A 76 -5.07 -25.90 -3.55
C ARG A 76 -5.08 -27.04 -4.57
N GLN A 77 -4.45 -26.82 -5.73
CA GLN A 77 -4.31 -27.86 -6.75
C GLN A 77 -3.43 -29.03 -6.26
N ALA A 78 -2.41 -28.74 -5.45
CA ALA A 78 -1.51 -29.75 -4.91
C ALA A 78 -2.09 -30.51 -3.70
N THR A 79 -2.94 -29.88 -2.88
CA THR A 79 -3.59 -30.53 -1.75
C THR A 79 -4.89 -29.86 -1.31
N PRO A 80 -5.98 -30.63 -1.06
CA PRO A 80 -7.20 -30.10 -0.45
C PRO A 80 -7.04 -29.80 1.05
N HIS A 81 -6.00 -30.32 1.71
CA HIS A 81 -5.78 -30.10 3.15
C HIS A 81 -5.39 -28.65 3.49
N ALA A 82 -5.18 -27.80 2.49
CA ALA A 82 -4.83 -26.39 2.68
C ALA A 82 -6.03 -25.50 3.00
N ASP A 83 -7.27 -25.97 2.79
CA ASP A 83 -8.46 -25.12 2.84
C ASP A 83 -8.69 -24.47 4.22
N GLY A 84 -8.38 -25.15 5.32
CA GLY A 84 -8.46 -24.58 6.66
C GLY A 84 -7.50 -23.39 6.85
N LEU A 85 -6.22 -23.57 6.51
CA LEU A 85 -5.22 -22.50 6.57
C LEU A 85 -5.61 -21.31 5.67
N ILE A 86 -6.08 -21.59 4.45
CA ILE A 86 -6.49 -20.54 3.52
C ILE A 86 -7.73 -19.81 4.03
N ALA A 87 -8.68 -20.50 4.68
CA ALA A 87 -9.84 -19.87 5.31
C ALA A 87 -9.42 -18.93 6.45
N GLU A 88 -8.45 -19.32 7.29
CA GLU A 88 -7.90 -18.48 8.36
C GLU A 88 -7.19 -17.23 7.80
N LEU A 89 -6.39 -17.38 6.74
CA LEU A 89 -5.76 -16.24 6.07
C LEU A 89 -6.78 -15.28 5.47
N ASN A 90 -7.85 -15.82 4.86
CA ASN A 90 -8.95 -15.01 4.36
C ASN A 90 -9.68 -14.29 5.49
N HIS A 91 -9.92 -14.94 6.62
CA HIS A 91 -10.55 -14.30 7.78
C HIS A 91 -9.72 -13.09 8.27
N LEU A 92 -8.40 -13.24 8.38
CA LEU A 92 -7.51 -12.13 8.72
C LEU A 92 -7.56 -11.00 7.68
N GLN A 93 -7.61 -11.34 6.39
CA GLN A 93 -7.76 -10.35 5.33
C GLN A 93 -9.08 -9.57 5.43
N HIS A 94 -10.19 -10.26 5.72
CA HIS A 94 -11.49 -9.61 5.86
C HIS A 94 -11.52 -8.69 7.08
N ALA A 95 -11.03 -9.13 8.24
CA ALA A 95 -10.93 -8.31 9.44
C ALA A 95 -10.05 -7.05 9.24
N ALA A 96 -8.96 -7.17 8.48
CA ALA A 96 -8.16 -6.02 8.09
C ALA A 96 -8.93 -5.07 7.16
N LEU A 97 -9.68 -5.58 6.18
CA LEU A 97 -10.50 -4.74 5.28
C LEU A 97 -11.64 -4.02 6.01
N GLU A 98 -12.29 -4.69 6.97
CA GLU A 98 -13.29 -4.06 7.84
C GLU A 98 -12.71 -2.86 8.59
N SER A 99 -11.50 -3.01 9.13
CA SER A 99 -10.80 -1.93 9.82
C SER A 99 -10.52 -0.74 8.89
N VAL A 100 -10.17 -0.98 7.63
CA VAL A 100 -9.97 0.09 6.62
C VAL A 100 -11.28 0.78 6.26
N ASN A 101 -12.37 0.05 6.11
CA ASN A 101 -13.68 0.63 5.82
C ASN A 101 -14.12 1.58 6.96
N LEU A 102 -13.85 1.21 8.21
CA LEU A 102 -14.12 2.08 9.36
C LEU A 102 -13.28 3.37 9.32
N VAL A 103 -11.99 3.29 8.96
CA VAL A 103 -11.13 4.46 8.77
C VAL A 103 -11.64 5.37 7.65
N GLN A 104 -12.10 4.80 6.53
CA GLN A 104 -12.62 5.58 5.40
C GLN A 104 -13.97 6.23 5.72
N GLN A 105 -14.86 5.53 6.42
CA GLN A 105 -16.17 6.07 6.83
C GLN A 105 -16.01 7.21 7.85
N SER A 106 -15.12 7.06 8.81
CA SER A 106 -14.85 8.12 9.81
C SER A 106 -14.22 9.37 9.18
N ALA A 107 -13.39 9.23 8.14
CA ALA A 107 -12.90 10.37 7.36
C ALA A 107 -14.03 11.16 6.66
N GLY A 108 -15.14 10.50 6.27
CA GLY A 108 -16.30 11.14 5.65
C GLY A 108 -17.24 11.85 6.63
N LEU A 109 -17.23 11.48 7.91
CA LEU A 109 -18.12 12.02 8.95
C LEU A 109 -17.51 13.22 9.72
N ALA A 110 -16.20 13.43 9.61
CA ALA A 110 -15.45 14.46 10.33
C ALA A 110 -15.80 15.91 9.95
N VAL A 111 -16.72 16.14 9.00
CA VAL A 111 -17.04 17.48 8.46
C VAL A 111 -18.04 18.25 9.35
N ASP A 112 -18.87 17.58 10.16
CA ASP A 112 -20.01 18.23 10.86
C ASP A 112 -20.17 17.89 12.37
N THR A 113 -19.10 17.46 13.07
CA THR A 113 -19.23 16.90 14.44
C THR A 113 -18.81 17.84 15.58
N SER A 114 -19.45 17.72 16.75
CA SER A 114 -19.10 18.46 17.97
C SER A 114 -17.76 18.02 18.59
N GLN A 115 -17.12 18.88 19.39
CA GLN A 115 -15.74 18.69 19.87
C GLN A 115 -15.52 17.40 20.70
N GLN A 116 -16.51 16.97 21.49
CA GLN A 116 -16.46 15.69 22.22
C GLN A 116 -16.61 14.46 21.31
N GLN A 117 -17.37 14.60 20.21
CA GLN A 117 -17.51 13.54 19.22
C GLN A 117 -16.25 13.43 18.34
N ILE A 118 -15.48 14.50 18.19
CA ILE A 118 -14.18 14.48 17.49
C ILE A 118 -13.17 13.63 18.27
N GLU A 119 -13.07 13.79 19.59
CA GLU A 119 -12.14 13.02 20.44
C GLU A 119 -12.45 11.51 20.38
N ALA A 120 -13.71 11.11 20.57
CA ALA A 120 -14.11 9.71 20.45
C ALA A 120 -13.88 9.11 19.05
N GLN A 121 -14.01 9.92 17.99
CA GLN A 121 -13.69 9.49 16.62
C GLN A 121 -12.20 9.26 16.41
N ILE A 122 -11.34 10.07 17.03
CA ILE A 122 -9.88 9.92 16.96
C ILE A 122 -9.43 8.66 17.69
N ASP A 123 -9.96 8.38 18.87
CA ASP A 123 -9.65 7.14 19.60
C ASP A 123 -10.08 5.90 18.79
N THR A 124 -11.27 5.98 18.19
CA THR A 124 -11.78 4.92 17.30
C THR A 124 -10.89 4.74 16.07
N LEU A 125 -10.36 5.83 15.50
CA LEU A 125 -9.40 5.79 14.40
C LEU A 125 -8.10 5.08 14.80
N CYS A 126 -7.48 5.53 15.90
CA CYS A 126 -6.26 4.95 16.42
C CYS A 126 -6.42 3.44 16.61
N ALA A 127 -7.51 3.04 17.29
CA ALA A 127 -7.84 1.64 17.53
C ALA A 127 -8.05 0.87 16.22
N SER A 128 -8.71 1.46 15.22
CA SER A 128 -8.94 0.83 13.91
C SER A 128 -7.64 0.65 13.13
N ILE A 129 -6.74 1.63 13.16
CA ILE A 129 -5.41 1.55 12.53
C ILE A 129 -4.54 0.49 13.23
N ASP A 130 -4.59 0.42 14.56
CA ASP A 130 -3.86 -0.59 15.31
C ASP A 130 -4.40 -1.99 15.04
N ALA A 131 -5.72 -2.18 15.08
CA ALA A 131 -6.36 -3.43 14.73
C ALA A 131 -6.00 -3.88 13.30
N PHE A 132 -6.02 -2.95 12.35
CA PHE A 132 -5.58 -3.19 10.98
C PHE A 132 -4.14 -3.68 10.91
N CYS A 133 -3.20 -2.92 11.49
CA CYS A 133 -1.78 -3.24 11.45
C CYS A 133 -1.49 -4.59 12.11
N LEU A 134 -2.08 -4.85 13.28
CA LEU A 134 -1.92 -6.11 14.01
C LEU A 134 -2.45 -7.30 13.20
N THR A 135 -3.64 -7.16 12.60
CA THR A 135 -4.27 -8.22 11.81
C THR A 135 -3.44 -8.56 10.57
N LEU A 136 -2.94 -7.55 9.85
CA LEU A 136 -2.07 -7.80 8.71
C LEU A 136 -0.73 -8.39 9.12
N LEU A 137 -0.11 -7.93 10.21
CA LEU A 137 1.12 -8.52 10.72
C LEU A 137 0.93 -9.99 11.08
N ALA A 138 -0.19 -10.34 11.73
CA ALA A 138 -0.56 -11.72 12.03
C ALA A 138 -0.75 -12.54 10.74
N ARG A 139 -1.40 -11.98 9.72
CA ARG A 139 -1.53 -12.61 8.39
C ARG A 139 -0.15 -12.91 7.79
N LEU A 140 0.75 -11.92 7.77
CA LEU A 140 2.10 -12.08 7.21
C LEU A 140 2.89 -13.16 7.96
N GLU A 141 2.85 -13.14 9.29
CA GLU A 141 3.52 -14.15 10.11
C GLU A 141 3.00 -15.57 9.83
N LYS A 142 1.69 -15.71 9.65
CA LYS A 142 1.06 -17.00 9.33
C LYS A 142 1.39 -17.48 7.92
N GLU A 143 1.43 -16.58 6.95
CA GLU A 143 1.90 -16.89 5.59
C GLU A 143 3.34 -17.42 5.60
N GLU A 144 4.22 -16.75 6.33
CA GLU A 144 5.65 -17.11 6.38
C GLU A 144 5.88 -18.46 7.09
N ARG A 145 5.20 -18.70 8.22
CA ARG A 145 5.38 -19.91 9.02
C ARG A 145 4.68 -21.13 8.45
N GLU A 146 3.45 -20.96 7.97
CA GLU A 146 2.57 -22.07 7.63
C GLU A 146 2.41 -22.20 6.11
N LEU A 147 2.03 -21.11 5.42
CA LEU A 147 1.73 -21.17 3.98
C LEU A 147 2.97 -21.50 3.15
N PHE A 148 4.10 -20.84 3.42
CA PHE A 148 5.34 -21.06 2.67
C PHE A 148 5.95 -22.44 2.96
N ALA A 149 5.84 -22.90 4.20
CA ALA A 149 6.26 -24.24 4.58
C ALA A 149 5.41 -25.30 3.87
N LEU A 150 4.08 -25.10 3.83
CA LEU A 150 3.15 -25.97 3.12
C LEU A 150 3.46 -25.98 1.61
N ALA A 151 3.59 -24.80 0.99
CA ALA A 151 3.90 -24.65 -0.42
C ALA A 151 5.15 -25.45 -0.80
N ARG A 152 6.23 -25.31 -0.02
CA ARG A 152 7.49 -26.03 -0.26
C ARG A 152 7.32 -27.55 -0.21
N LYS A 153 6.42 -28.04 0.63
CA LYS A 153 6.15 -29.48 0.80
C LYS A 153 5.29 -30.06 -0.32
N VAL A 154 4.30 -29.31 -0.80
CA VAL A 154 3.23 -29.85 -1.67
C VAL A 154 3.43 -29.51 -3.15
N ILE A 155 4.06 -28.39 -3.48
CA ILE A 155 4.26 -27.96 -4.86
C ILE A 155 5.49 -28.65 -5.45
N VAL A 156 5.28 -29.36 -6.56
CA VAL A 156 6.32 -30.07 -7.33
C VAL A 156 7.05 -29.18 -8.33
N GLY A 157 8.24 -29.61 -8.75
CA GLY A 157 9.24 -28.80 -9.47
C GLY A 157 8.75 -27.97 -10.65
N GLU A 158 8.01 -28.56 -11.59
CA GLU A 158 7.50 -27.86 -12.78
C GLU A 158 6.49 -26.75 -12.44
N ALA A 159 5.66 -26.96 -11.41
CA ALA A 159 4.72 -25.95 -10.95
C ALA A 159 5.44 -24.72 -10.37
N TRP A 160 6.59 -24.91 -9.70
CA TRP A 160 7.42 -23.79 -9.24
C TRP A 160 7.96 -22.93 -10.37
N PHE A 161 8.31 -23.53 -11.52
CA PHE A 161 8.73 -22.75 -12.69
C PHE A 161 7.59 -21.90 -13.24
N SER A 162 6.39 -22.47 -13.34
CA SER A 162 5.19 -21.71 -13.77
C SER A 162 4.90 -20.54 -12.83
N ILE A 163 4.96 -20.76 -11.52
CA ILE A 163 4.73 -19.69 -10.53
C ILE A 163 5.80 -18.60 -10.65
N ALA A 164 7.08 -18.98 -10.74
CA ALA A 164 8.18 -18.03 -10.87
C ALA A 164 8.04 -17.18 -12.15
N TYR A 165 7.67 -17.81 -13.27
CA TYR A 165 7.40 -17.10 -14.51
C TYR A 165 6.23 -16.12 -14.38
N GLN A 166 5.13 -16.55 -13.73
CA GLN A 166 3.97 -15.69 -13.49
C GLN A 166 4.30 -14.49 -12.60
N PHE A 167 5.17 -14.65 -11.60
CA PHE A 167 5.65 -13.54 -10.77
C PHE A 167 6.43 -12.51 -11.61
N LEU A 168 7.38 -12.97 -12.43
CA LEU A 168 8.15 -12.09 -13.30
C LEU A 168 7.25 -11.35 -14.30
N ALA A 169 6.28 -12.05 -14.89
CA ALA A 169 5.32 -11.44 -15.80
C ALA A 169 4.41 -10.43 -15.09
N HIS A 170 4.02 -10.70 -13.84
CA HIS A 170 3.24 -9.77 -13.01
C HIS A 170 4.04 -8.50 -12.71
N ASP A 171 5.31 -8.64 -12.34
CA ASP A 171 6.19 -7.50 -12.05
C ASP A 171 6.46 -6.66 -13.30
N ALA A 172 6.68 -7.30 -14.44
CA ALA A 172 6.87 -6.60 -15.71
C ALA A 172 5.64 -5.74 -16.09
N ARG A 173 4.42 -6.27 -15.92
CA ARG A 173 3.17 -5.52 -16.17
C ARG A 173 3.02 -4.37 -15.17
N ALA A 174 3.28 -4.61 -13.89
CA ALA A 174 3.18 -3.58 -12.86
C ALA A 174 4.17 -2.42 -13.10
N GLU A 175 5.36 -2.73 -13.64
CA GLU A 175 6.35 -1.74 -14.04
C GLU A 175 5.91 -0.96 -15.28
N GLU A 176 5.37 -1.62 -16.30
CA GLU A 176 4.83 -0.98 -17.49
C GLU A 176 3.67 -0.02 -17.15
N ASP A 177 2.71 -0.47 -16.36
CA ASP A 177 1.58 0.37 -15.89
C ASP A 177 2.06 1.63 -15.16
N ARG A 178 3.14 1.51 -14.37
CA ARG A 178 3.73 2.64 -13.67
C ARG A 178 4.37 3.63 -14.64
N ARG A 179 5.08 3.14 -15.65
CA ARG A 179 5.69 3.98 -16.70
C ARG A 179 4.65 4.69 -17.54
N SER A 180 3.60 3.99 -17.97
CA SER A 180 2.51 4.57 -18.75
C SER A 180 1.79 5.68 -17.99
N LYS A 181 1.56 5.52 -16.68
CA LYS A 181 0.99 6.58 -15.83
C LYS A 181 1.93 7.77 -15.63
N ALA A 182 3.23 7.54 -15.56
CA ALA A 182 4.22 8.61 -15.43
C ALA A 182 4.42 9.43 -16.73
N GLN A 183 4.11 8.86 -17.89
CA GLN A 183 4.28 9.51 -19.21
C GLN A 183 3.17 10.53 -19.59
N VAL A 184 2.13 10.73 -18.76
CA VAL A 184 0.97 11.58 -19.09
C VAL A 184 1.15 13.06 -18.71
N LEU A 185 2.37 13.59 -18.71
CA LEU A 185 2.56 15.05 -18.74
C LEU A 185 2.84 15.48 -20.18
N PRO A 186 1.89 16.13 -20.88
CA PRO A 186 2.18 16.69 -22.19
C PRO A 186 3.30 17.71 -22.03
N PHE A 187 4.41 17.49 -22.74
CA PHE A 187 5.44 18.50 -22.88
C PHE A 187 4.84 19.70 -23.62
N VAL A 188 4.46 20.74 -22.86
CA VAL A 188 4.12 22.04 -23.44
C VAL A 188 5.45 22.68 -23.82
N ALA A 189 5.80 22.61 -25.10
CA ALA A 189 6.97 23.31 -25.62
C ALA A 189 6.81 24.82 -25.30
N PRO A 190 7.78 25.46 -24.62
CA PRO A 190 7.71 26.88 -24.35
C PRO A 190 7.65 27.65 -25.67
N LYS A 191 6.64 28.51 -25.82
CA LYS A 191 6.45 29.36 -26.99
C LYS A 191 7.71 30.24 -27.16
N PRO A 192 8.36 30.26 -28.34
CA PRO A 192 9.55 31.07 -28.55
C PRO A 192 9.19 32.55 -28.36
N VAL A 193 9.83 33.17 -27.37
CA VAL A 193 9.80 34.62 -27.17
C VAL A 193 10.66 35.24 -28.26
N LEU A 194 10.01 35.82 -29.27
CA LEU A 194 10.68 36.66 -30.25
C LEU A 194 11.11 37.97 -29.55
N PRO A 195 12.36 38.44 -29.74
CA PRO A 195 12.81 39.68 -29.13
C PRO A 195 12.08 40.88 -29.74
N GLU A 196 11.45 41.70 -28.88
CA GLU A 196 10.87 42.97 -29.27
C GLU A 196 11.96 43.92 -29.78
N VAL A 197 11.74 44.43 -30.99
CA VAL A 197 12.59 45.43 -31.64
C VAL A 197 12.45 46.75 -30.88
N GLY A 198 13.49 47.11 -30.14
CA GLY A 198 13.58 48.40 -29.46
C GLY A 198 13.65 49.56 -30.46
N THR A 199 12.55 50.30 -30.60
CA THR A 199 12.52 51.59 -31.27
C THR A 199 13.20 52.64 -30.38
N GLY A 200 14.28 53.23 -30.89
CA GLY A 200 15.10 54.23 -30.21
C GLY A 200 14.34 55.52 -29.88
N SER A 201 14.53 56.00 -28.65
CA SER A 201 14.14 57.34 -28.21
C SER A 201 15.38 58.23 -28.20
N ALA A 202 15.33 59.28 -29.02
CA ALA A 202 16.41 60.25 -29.25
C ALA A 202 16.71 61.14 -28.03
N CYS A 203 17.98 61.58 -27.99
CA CYS A 203 18.62 62.45 -27.01
C CYS A 203 17.87 63.74 -26.68
N ARG A 204 17.84 64.07 -25.38
CA ARG A 204 17.63 65.44 -24.86
C ARG A 204 18.91 66.26 -25.03
N ALA A 205 18.80 67.40 -25.72
CA ALA A 205 19.78 68.49 -25.64
C ALA A 205 19.41 69.42 -24.47
N ARG A 206 20.40 69.81 -23.67
CA ARG A 206 20.29 70.91 -22.69
C ARG A 206 21.65 71.58 -22.57
N ALA A 207 21.61 72.92 -22.67
CA ALA A 207 22.70 73.91 -22.63
C ALA A 207 23.52 74.05 -23.93
#